data_AF-A0A2E9CR64-F1
#
_entry.id   AF-A0A2E9CR64-F1
#
_cell.length_a   1.000
_cell.length_b   1.000
_cell.length_c   1.000
_cell.angle_alpha   90.00
_cell.angle_beta   90.00
_cell.angle_gamma   90.00
#
_symmetry.space_group_name_H-M   'P 1'
#
loop_
_entity.id
_entity.type
_entity.pdbx_description
1 polymer ?
#
loop_
_entity_poly.entity_id
_entity_poly.type
_entity_poly.pdbx_seq_one_letter_code
_entity_poly.pdbx_strand_id
1 'polypeptide(L)' 'MATDRSARWLHDEFAVSLTETTVGRELKKLGYVKLTARPRHHAQNEYAMEDFKKGALQPSWQRSNPPSCAARP' A
#
# COMPACT_ATOMS: atom_id res chain seq x y z
N MET A 1 19.12 -8.14 -19.95
CA MET A 1 19.61 -8.91 -18.79
C MET A 1 18.99 -8.32 -17.53
N ALA A 2 18.01 -8.98 -16.91
CA ALA A 2 17.41 -8.51 -15.67
C ALA A 2 18.45 -8.63 -14.55
N THR A 3 18.86 -7.51 -13.96
CA THR A 3 19.88 -7.46 -12.91
C THR A 3 19.28 -7.92 -11.58
N ASP A 4 19.79 -9.03 -11.05
CA ASP A 4 19.39 -9.63 -9.79
C ASP A 4 19.87 -8.78 -8.60
N ARG A 5 19.15 -7.69 -8.33
CA ARG A 5 19.46 -6.78 -7.23
C ARG A 5 19.25 -7.44 -5.85
N SER A 6 18.37 -8.44 -5.78
CA SER A 6 17.97 -9.10 -4.55
C SER A 6 19.01 -10.13 -4.11
N ALA A 7 19.53 -10.94 -5.04
CA ALA A 7 20.55 -11.94 -4.71
C ALA A 7 21.88 -11.32 -4.30
N ARG A 8 22.25 -10.14 -4.83
CA ARG A 8 23.48 -9.46 -4.38
C ARG A 8 23.43 -9.09 -2.91
N TRP A 9 22.35 -8.44 -2.47
CA TRP A 9 22.18 -8.08 -1.05
C TRP A 9 22.10 -9.32 -0.16
N LEU A 10 21.40 -10.36 -0.61
CA LEU A 10 21.29 -11.62 0.13
C LEU A 10 22.64 -12.33 0.28
N HIS A 11 23.48 -12.29 -0.76
CA HIS A 11 24.82 -12.85 -0.70
C HIS A 11 25.74 -12.02 0.20
N ASP A 12 25.69 -10.69 0.11
CA ASP A 12 26.53 -9.81 0.93
C ASP A 12 26.22 -9.94 2.44
N GLU A 13 24.95 -10.13 2.80
CA GLU A 13 24.53 -10.22 4.21
C GLU A 13 24.47 -11.64 4.76
N PHE A 14 24.02 -12.62 3.96
CA PHE A 14 23.76 -13.98 4.42
C PHE A 14 24.68 -15.04 3.78
N ALA A 15 25.56 -14.66 2.84
CA ALA A 15 26.40 -15.58 2.07
C ALA A 15 25.62 -16.69 1.35
N VAL A 16 24.36 -16.42 1.00
CA VAL A 16 23.48 -17.39 0.32
C VAL A 16 23.45 -17.11 -1.18
N SER A 17 23.93 -18.07 -1.97
CA SER A 17 23.89 -18.04 -3.44
C SER A 17 22.60 -18.71 -3.95
N LEU A 18 21.52 -17.94 -4.06
CA LEU A 18 20.24 -18.39 -4.61
C LEU A 18 19.78 -17.50 -5.75
N THR A 19 18.99 -18.06 -6.68
CA THR A 19 18.32 -17.29 -7.72
C THR A 19 17.17 -16.47 -7.14
N GLU A 20 16.90 -15.27 -7.69
CA GLU A 20 15.76 -14.41 -7.30
C GLU A 20 14.42 -15.17 -7.31
N THR A 21 14.25 -16.11 -8.24
CA THR A 21 13.06 -16.95 -8.36
C THR A 21 12.87 -17.89 -7.18
N THR A 22 13.95 -18.42 -6.62
CA THR A 22 13.91 -19.33 -5.46
C THR A 22 13.57 -18.56 -4.19
N VAL A 23 14.24 -17.42 -3.97
CA VAL A 23 13.96 -16.53 -2.84
C VAL A 23 12.51 -16.04 -2.87
N GLY A 24 12.03 -15.63 -4.05
CA GLY A 24 10.64 -15.21 -4.23
C GLY A 24 9.61 -16.32 -3.97
N ARG A 25 9.95 -17.60 -4.21
CA ARG A 25 9.07 -18.74 -3.89
C ARG A 25 9.00 -18.98 -2.40
N GLU A 26 10.12 -18.97 -1.69
CA GLU A 26 10.14 -19.18 -0.23
C GLU A 26 9.43 -18.04 0.51
N LEU A 27 9.66 -16.78 0.12
CA LEU A 27 8.98 -15.63 0.71
C LEU A 27 7.45 -15.71 0.54
N LYS A 28 6.97 -16.19 -0.61
CA LYS A 28 5.54 -16.42 -0.84
C LYS A 28 4.96 -17.52 0.05
N LYS A 29 5.70 -18.62 0.29
CA LYS A 29 5.27 -19.67 1.22
C LYS A 29 5.13 -19.15 2.65
N LEU A 30 6.01 -18.23 3.04
CA LEU A 30 5.98 -17.56 4.34
C LEU A 30 4.92 -16.45 4.43
N GLY A 31 4.18 -16.17 3.35
CA GLY A 31 3.13 -15.13 3.32
C GLY A 31 3.63 -13.71 3.04
N TYR A 32 4.91 -13.53 2.72
CA TYR A 32 5.48 -12.22 2.39
C TYR A 32 5.22 -11.83 0.93
N VAL A 33 5.11 -10.51 0.69
CA VAL A 33 4.88 -9.92 -0.63
C VAL A 33 5.93 -8.85 -0.91
N LYS A 34 6.34 -8.72 -2.17
CA LYS A 34 7.27 -7.68 -2.62
C LYS A 34 6.71 -6.30 -2.28
N LEU A 35 7.45 -5.55 -1.47
CA LEU A 35 7.12 -4.16 -1.15
C LEU A 35 7.29 -3.31 -2.42
N THR A 36 6.20 -2.70 -2.89
CA THR A 36 6.23 -1.76 -4.02
C THR A 36 5.76 -0.40 -3.54
N ALA A 37 6.25 0.67 -4.17
CA ALA A 37 5.87 2.04 -3.81
C ALA A 37 4.39 2.36 -4.08
N ARG A 38 3.66 1.47 -4.77
CA ARG A 38 2.23 1.64 -5.06
C ARG A 38 1.45 1.18 -3.83
N PRO A 39 0.62 2.03 -3.22
CA PRO A 39 -0.31 1.58 -2.19
C PRO A 39 -1.16 0.46 -2.76
N ARG A 40 -1.05 -0.73 -2.19
CA ARG A 40 -1.99 -1.82 -2.45
C ARG A 40 -3.03 -1.75 -1.33
N HIS A 41 -4.30 -1.87 -1.68
CA HIS A 41 -5.35 -1.93 -0.69
C HIS A 41 -5.13 -3.18 0.15
N HIS A 42 -4.63 -3.01 1.37
CA HIS A 42 -4.60 -4.08 2.35
C HIS A 42 -6.03 -4.51 2.62
N ALA A 43 -6.25 -5.81 2.91
CA ALA A 43 -7.56 -6.24 3.36
C ALA A 43 -8.00 -5.34 4.53
N GLN A 44 -9.32 -5.07 4.61
CA GLN A 44 -9.86 -4.17 5.60
C GLN A 44 -9.51 -4.72 6.99
N ASN A 45 -8.62 -4.05 7.70
CA ASN A 45 -8.15 -4.51 9.01
C ASN A 45 -9.30 -4.38 10.00
N GLU A 46 -9.79 -5.50 10.51
CA GLU A 46 -10.94 -5.57 11.43
C GLU A 46 -10.71 -4.75 12.69
N TYR A 47 -9.50 -4.79 13.26
CA TYR A 47 -9.12 -3.98 14.42
C TYR A 47 -9.14 -2.48 14.10
N ALA A 48 -8.66 -2.09 12.93
CA ALA A 48 -8.69 -0.70 12.49
C ALA A 48 -10.13 -0.21 12.19
N MET A 49 -11.04 -1.11 11.83
CA MET A 49 -12.47 -0.79 11.67
C MET A 49 -13.16 -0.56 13.00
N GLU A 50 -12.86 -1.36 14.02
CA GLU A 50 -13.40 -1.19 15.37
C GLU A 50 -12.92 0.12 16.00
N ASP A 51 -11.65 0.47 15.79
CA ASP A 51 -11.06 1.73 16.22
C ASP A 51 -11.53 2.94 15.41
N PHE A 52 -12.10 2.73 14.22
CA PHE A 52 -12.61 3.81 13.39
C PHE A 52 -13.84 4.43 14.06
N LYS A 53 -13.62 5.64 14.53
CA LYS A 53 -14.44 6.37 15.50
C LYS A 53 -15.85 6.66 14.97
N LYS A 54 -16.79 5.71 15.17
CA LYS A 54 -18.23 5.84 14.88
C LYS A 54 -18.93 7.03 15.55
N GLY A 55 -18.31 7.67 16.55
CA GLY A 55 -18.85 8.82 17.28
C GLY A 55 -18.07 10.14 17.11
N ALA A 56 -17.03 10.19 16.28
CA ALA A 56 -16.29 11.43 16.10
C ALA A 56 -16.83 12.25 14.93
N LEU A 57 -17.31 13.44 15.29
CA LEU A 57 -17.64 14.57 14.44
C LEU A 57 -18.99 14.45 13.74
N GLN A 58 -19.93 15.29 14.18
CA GLN A 58 -20.96 15.80 13.28
C GLN A 58 -20.22 16.59 12.19
N PRO A 59 -20.32 16.21 10.92
CA PRO A 59 -19.71 16.98 9.85
C PRO A 59 -20.43 18.34 9.78
N SER A 60 -19.76 19.41 10.22
CA SER A 60 -20.24 20.77 9.98
C SER A 60 -19.99 21.14 8.52
N TRP A 61 -20.73 20.53 7.60
CA TRP A 61 -20.70 20.91 6.20
C TRP A 61 -21.27 22.32 6.06
N GLN A 62 -20.39 23.31 5.89
CA GLN A 62 -20.83 24.62 5.42
C GLN A 62 -21.31 24.45 3.97
N ARG A 63 -22.62 24.62 3.76
CA ARG A 63 -23.18 24.67 2.40
C ARG A 63 -22.48 25.81 1.66
N SER A 64 -21.76 25.47 0.59
CA SER A 64 -21.29 26.46 -0.37
C SER A 64 -22.50 27.15 -0.99
N ASN A 65 -22.44 28.47 -1.16
CA ASN A 65 -23.50 29.19 -1.87
C ASN A 65 -23.72 28.55 -3.25
N PRO A 66 -24.99 28.43 -3.71
CA PRO A 66 -25.28 27.93 -5.05
C PRO A 66 -24.50 28.77 -6.07
N PRO A 67 -23.92 28.14 -7.10
CA PRO A 67 -23.20 28.87 -8.12
C PRO A 67 -24.14 29.90 -8.74
N SER A 68 -23.79 31.18 -8.65
CA SER A 68 -24.50 32.23 -9.36
C SER A 68 -24.30 31.96 -10.85
N CYS A 69 -25.33 31.44 -11.51
CA CYS A 69 -25.39 31.41 -12.97
C CYS A 69 -25.38 32.85 -13.48
N ALA A 70 -24.18 33.40 -13.70
CA ALA A 70 -24.02 34.60 -14.48
C ALA A 70 -24.30 34.21 -15.94
N ALA A 71 -25.50 34.55 -16.41
CA ALA A 71 -25.80 34.55 -17.84
C ALA A 71 -24.79 35.47 -18.53
N ARG A 72 -23.94 34.89 -19.40
CA ARG A 72 -23.07 35.67 -20.28
C ARG A 72 -23.91 36.18 -21.47
N PRO A 73 -23.76 37.45 -21.87
CA PRO A 73 -24.44 38.02 -23.04
C PRO A 73 -23.95 37.41 -24.36
#